data_AF-A0A1I4YV49-F1
#
_entry.id   AF-A0A1I4YV49-F1
#
_cell.length_a   1.000
_cell.length_b   1.000
_cell.length_c   1.000
_cell.angle_alpha   90.00
_cell.angle_beta   90.00
_cell.angle_gamma   90.00
#
_symmetry.space_group_name_H-M   'P 1'
#
loop_
_entity.id
_entity.type
_entity.pdbx_description
1 polymer ?
#
loop_
_entity_poly.entity_id
_entity_poly.type
_entity_poly.pdbx_seq_one_letter_code
_entity_poly.pdbx_strand_id
1 'polypeptide(L)'
;MTTFKIFPFCQLLYYFLTALWPLIHIESFLTVTGKKTDIWLVKTVGIILLPYCLLLIYLTFSSKKNFVMVLTLMLGCLGLLFVDLYYYFRNIIKWVYLIDGFFQLLFFTYWTFYIARYQ
;
A
#
# COMPACT_ATOMS: atom_id res chain seq x y z
N MET A 1 0.11 23.27 -7.78
CA MET A 1 0.71 22.02 -8.32
C MET A 1 1.46 21.19 -7.28
N THR A 2 1.88 21.76 -6.14
CA THR A 2 2.58 21.05 -5.04
C THR A 2 1.68 20.08 -4.25
N THR A 3 0.39 20.40 -4.07
CA THR A 3 -0.55 19.60 -3.27
C THR A 3 -0.76 18.18 -3.82
N PHE A 4 -0.68 17.99 -5.15
CA PHE A 4 -0.86 16.66 -5.79
C PHE A 4 0.30 15.69 -5.53
N LYS A 5 1.45 16.16 -5.05
CA LYS A 5 2.61 15.28 -4.81
C LYS A 5 2.68 14.76 -3.37
N ILE A 6 1.94 15.38 -2.45
CA ILE A 6 1.95 15.00 -1.03
C ILE A 6 1.33 13.61 -0.84
N PHE A 7 0.18 13.35 -1.46
CA PHE A 7 -0.51 12.05 -1.32
C PHE A 7 0.33 10.86 -1.85
N PRO A 8 0.84 10.90 -3.09
CA PRO A 8 1.74 9.85 -3.60
C PRO A 8 3.00 9.68 -2.76
N PHE A 9 3.55 10.76 -2.22
CA PHE A 9 4.71 10.70 -1.33
C PHE A 9 4.37 10.05 0.02
N CYS A 10 3.23 10.38 0.63
CA CYS A 10 2.76 9.71 1.84
C CYS A 10 2.51 8.22 1.59
N GLN A 11 1.92 7.85 0.46
CA GLN A 11 1.72 6.45 0.08
C GLN A 11 3.06 5.74 -0.12
N LEU A 12 4.04 6.39 -0.76
CA LEU A 12 5.40 5.88 -0.92
C LEU A 12 6.02 5.56 0.43
N LEU A 13 6.02 6.51 1.36
CA LEU A 13 6.58 6.30 2.69
C LEU A 13 5.87 5.17 3.42
N TYR A 14 4.54 5.13 3.36
CA TYR A 14 3.75 4.11 4.01
C TYR A 14 4.09 2.70 3.49
N TYR A 15 4.07 2.49 2.17
CA TYR A 15 4.41 1.19 1.57
C TYR A 15 5.87 0.83 1.76
N PHE A 16 6.79 1.78 1.64
CA PHE A 16 8.21 1.51 1.82
C PHE A 16 8.52 1.05 3.25
N LEU A 17 7.99 1.76 4.25
CA LEU A 17 8.20 1.41 5.66
C LEU A 17 7.55 0.06 6.00
N THR A 18 6.31 -0.17 5.58
CA THR A 18 5.59 -1.43 5.86
C THR A 18 6.17 -2.63 5.11
N ALA A 19 6.68 -2.42 3.89
CA ALA A 19 7.38 -3.46 3.13
C ALA A 19 8.72 -3.86 3.75
N LEU A 20 9.51 -2.88 4.23
CA LEU A 20 10.81 -3.14 4.83
C LEU A 20 10.72 -3.68 6.26
N TRP A 21 9.70 -3.31 7.03
CA TRP A 21 9.57 -3.69 8.43
C TRP A 21 9.71 -5.22 8.69
N PRO A 22 9.00 -6.13 8.00
CA PRO A 22 9.16 -7.57 8.22
C PRO A 22 10.48 -8.12 7.68
N LEU A 23 11.18 -7.41 6.80
CA LEU A 23 12.50 -7.79 6.28
C LEU A 23 13.61 -7.44 7.28
N ILE A 24 13.51 -6.29 7.94
CA ILE A 24 14.50 -5.78 8.89
C ILE A 24 14.27 -6.36 10.28
N HIS A 25 13.02 -6.40 10.75
CA HIS A 25 12.71 -6.79 12.13
C HIS A 25 11.35 -7.52 12.23
N ILE A 26 11.34 -8.80 11.87
CA ILE A 26 10.13 -9.63 11.84
C ILE A 26 9.39 -9.69 13.19
N GLU A 27 10.09 -9.74 14.32
CA GLU A 27 9.45 -9.87 15.64
C GLU A 27 8.63 -8.63 16.01
N SER A 28 9.16 -7.42 15.73
CA SER A 28 8.47 -6.15 15.91
C SER A 28 7.22 -6.10 15.02
N PHE A 29 7.35 -6.52 13.76
CA PHE A 29 6.21 -6.59 12.83
C PHE A 29 5.11 -7.53 13.36
N LEU A 30 5.46 -8.75 13.81
CA LEU A 30 4.51 -9.73 14.33
C LEU A 30 3.89 -9.31 15.67
N THR A 31 4.61 -8.50 16.47
CA THR A 31 4.07 -7.95 17.72
C THR A 31 2.87 -7.06 17.43
N VAL A 32 2.99 -6.18 16.43
CA VAL A 32 1.93 -5.26 16.00
C VAL A 32 0.85 -5.98 15.20
N THR A 33 1.23 -6.71 14.15
CA THR A 33 0.30 -7.33 13.18
C THR A 33 -0.27 -8.68 13.62
N GLY A 34 0.31 -9.28 14.64
CA GLY A 34 -0.05 -10.61 15.13
C GLY A 34 0.78 -11.73 14.52
N LYS A 35 0.82 -12.85 15.23
CA LYS A 35 1.57 -14.04 14.82
C LYS A 35 1.04 -14.57 13.48
N LYS A 36 1.96 -15.00 12.63
CA LYS A 36 1.69 -15.60 11.32
C LYS A 36 2.34 -16.97 11.27
N THR A 37 1.67 -17.93 10.63
CA THR A 37 2.22 -19.28 10.38
C THR A 37 3.35 -19.20 9.37
N ASP A 38 3.10 -18.51 8.26
CA ASP A 38 3.97 -18.47 7.09
C ASP A 38 4.78 -17.17 7.05
N ILE A 39 5.88 -17.12 7.82
CA ILE A 39 6.77 -15.96 7.87
C ILE A 39 7.38 -15.65 6.49
N TRP A 40 7.66 -16.69 5.70
CA TRP A 40 8.20 -16.53 4.35
C TRP A 40 7.25 -15.72 3.45
N LEU A 41 5.93 -15.94 3.57
CA LEU A 41 4.92 -15.22 2.79
C LEU A 41 4.89 -13.73 3.15
N VAL A 42 5.05 -13.39 4.43
CA VAL A 42 5.15 -11.99 4.88
C VAL A 42 6.32 -11.28 4.20
N LYS A 43 7.49 -11.94 4.14
CA LYS A 43 8.68 -11.40 3.48
C LYS A 43 8.48 -11.27 1.97
N THR A 44 7.84 -12.26 1.34
CA THR A 44 7.51 -12.22 -0.09
C THR A 44 6.61 -11.03 -0.43
N VAL A 45 5.55 -10.80 0.35
CA VAL A 45 4.66 -9.63 0.16
C VAL A 45 5.44 -8.33 0.31
N GLY A 46 6.30 -8.22 1.34
CA GLY A 46 7.19 -7.06 1.51
C GLY A 46 8.09 -6.80 0.30
N ILE A 47 8.73 -7.84 -0.24
CA ILE A 47 9.59 -7.72 -1.44
C ILE A 47 8.78 -7.29 -2.67
N ILE A 48 7.58 -7.83 -2.88
CA ILE A 48 6.72 -7.50 -4.03
C ILE A 48 6.16 -6.08 -3.95
N LEU A 49 6.03 -5.51 -2.75
CA LEU A 49 5.66 -4.10 -2.55
C LEU A 49 6.77 -3.10 -2.92
N LEU A 50 8.05 -3.52 -2.95
CA LEU A 50 9.16 -2.62 -3.30
C LEU A 50 9.11 -2.11 -4.75
N PRO A 51 8.84 -2.94 -5.78
CA PRO A 51 8.54 -2.44 -7.13
C PRO A 51 7.39 -1.42 -7.18
N TYR A 52 6.39 -1.58 -6.31
CA TYR A 52 5.27 -0.63 -6.18
C TYR A 52 5.75 0.75 -5.72
N CYS A 53 6.73 0.79 -4.82
CA CYS A 53 7.38 2.02 -4.38
C CYS A 53 8.13 2.72 -5.53
N LEU A 54 8.72 1.97 -6.47
CA LEU A 54 9.37 2.58 -7.65
C LEU A 54 8.38 3.31 -8.55
N LEU A 55 7.17 2.76 -8.73
CA LEU A 55 6.10 3.43 -9.48
C LEU A 55 5.67 4.74 -8.78
N LEU A 56 5.54 4.69 -7.46
CA LEU A 56 5.20 5.87 -6.65
C LEU A 56 6.30 6.94 -6.70
N ILE A 57 7.58 6.55 -6.62
CA ILE A 57 8.73 7.46 -6.81
C ILE A 57 8.62 8.13 -8.18
N TYR A 58 8.44 7.34 -9.25
CA TYR A 58 8.32 7.89 -10.59
C TYR A 58 7.19 8.91 -10.71
N LEU A 59 5.98 8.57 -10.25
CA LEU A 59 4.82 9.48 -10.34
C LEU A 59 4.91 10.68 -9.38
N THR A 60 5.61 10.55 -8.27
CA THR A 60 5.83 11.67 -7.33
C THR A 60 6.79 12.71 -7.91
N PHE A 61 7.89 12.25 -8.54
CA PHE A 61 8.93 13.16 -9.02
C PHE A 61 8.79 13.55 -10.50
N SER A 62 8.10 12.75 -11.31
CA SER A 62 7.81 13.06 -12.70
C SER A 62 6.57 13.95 -12.84
N SER A 63 6.57 14.80 -13.88
CA SER A 63 5.36 15.52 -14.32
C SER A 63 4.60 14.76 -15.41
N LYS A 64 5.13 13.61 -15.87
CA LYS A 64 4.51 12.81 -16.92
C LYS A 64 3.36 11.99 -16.32
N LYS A 65 2.19 12.14 -16.92
CA LYS A 65 1.04 11.29 -16.62
C LYS A 65 1.21 9.94 -17.32
N ASN A 66 0.94 8.85 -16.61
CA ASN A 66 0.89 7.51 -17.19
C ASN A 66 -0.33 6.78 -16.63
N PHE A 67 -1.35 6.60 -17.48
CA PHE A 67 -2.61 5.97 -17.09
C PHE A 67 -2.41 4.55 -16.57
N VAL A 68 -1.54 3.75 -17.21
CA VAL A 68 -1.26 2.37 -16.80
C VAL A 68 -0.66 2.33 -15.41
N MET A 69 0.31 3.21 -15.10
CA MET A 69 0.89 3.26 -13.75
C MET A 69 -0.14 3.64 -12.70
N VAL A 70 -0.99 4.64 -12.97
CA VAL A 70 -2.03 5.07 -12.03
C VAL A 70 -3.08 3.96 -11.83
N LEU A 71 -3.50 3.29 -12.90
CA LEU A 71 -4.41 2.17 -12.84
C LEU A 71 -3.81 1.01 -12.03
N THR A 72 -2.54 0.68 -12.26
CA THR A 72 -1.81 -0.31 -11.45
C THR A 72 -1.87 0.07 -9.98
N LEU A 73 -1.47 1.30 -9.62
CA LEU A 73 -1.46 1.79 -8.23
C LEU A 73 -2.85 1.66 -7.58
N MET A 74 -3.88 2.11 -8.27
CA MET A 74 -5.27 2.07 -7.82
C MET A 74 -5.74 0.62 -7.58
N LEU A 75 -5.48 -0.29 -8.53
CA LEU A 75 -5.92 -1.68 -8.42
C LEU A 75 -5.22 -2.44 -7.29
N GLY A 76 -3.93 -2.20 -7.04
CA GLY A 76 -3.29 -2.85 -5.89
C GLY A 76 -3.74 -2.27 -4.56
N CYS A 77 -4.09 -0.98 -4.45
CA CYS A 77 -4.77 -0.46 -3.24
C CYS A 77 -6.09 -1.19 -3.00
N LEU A 78 -6.89 -1.37 -4.06
CA LEU A 78 -8.17 -2.09 -3.97
C LEU A 78 -7.96 -3.57 -3.58
N GLY A 79 -6.93 -4.22 -4.13
CA GLY A 79 -6.58 -5.59 -3.79
C GLY A 79 -6.16 -5.76 -2.33
N LEU A 80 -5.30 -4.87 -1.82
CA LEU A 80 -4.89 -4.88 -0.41
C LEU A 80 -6.06 -4.59 0.52
N LEU A 81 -6.88 -3.58 0.20
CA LEU A 81 -8.12 -3.28 0.94
C LEU A 81 -9.04 -4.51 1.02
N PHE A 82 -9.23 -5.21 -0.10
CA PHE A 82 -10.05 -6.41 -0.13
C PHE A 82 -9.49 -7.51 0.78
N VAL A 83 -8.18 -7.76 0.73
CA VAL A 83 -7.49 -8.75 1.59
C VAL A 83 -7.68 -8.39 3.07
N ASP A 84 -7.43 -7.13 3.44
CA ASP A 84 -7.55 -6.66 4.82
C ASP A 84 -8.96 -6.86 5.37
N LEU A 85 -9.98 -6.41 4.64
CA LEU A 85 -11.37 -6.55 5.06
C LEU A 85 -11.80 -8.02 5.09
N TYR A 86 -11.49 -8.78 4.04
CA TYR A 86 -11.90 -10.19 3.93
C TYR A 86 -11.37 -11.02 5.09
N TYR A 87 -10.07 -10.93 5.39
CA TYR A 87 -9.46 -11.73 6.46
C TYR A 87 -9.76 -11.16 7.84
N TYR A 88 -9.98 -9.86 7.99
CA TYR A 88 -10.41 -9.27 9.25
C TYR A 88 -11.82 -9.76 9.63
N PHE A 89 -12.80 -9.65 8.72
CA PHE A 89 -14.18 -10.09 9.00
C PHE A 89 -14.31 -11.60 9.21
N ARG A 90 -13.32 -12.39 8.78
CA ARG A 90 -13.21 -13.82 9.11
C ARG A 90 -12.46 -14.10 10.42
N ASN A 91 -12.07 -13.07 11.17
CA ASN A 91 -11.29 -13.17 12.41
C ASN A 91 -9.94 -13.89 12.25
N ILE A 92 -9.33 -13.79 11.06
CA ILE A 92 -8.03 -14.43 10.75
C ILE A 92 -6.87 -13.49 11.10
N ILE A 93 -7.06 -12.18 10.90
CA ILE A 93 -6.03 -11.16 11.16
C ILE A 93 -6.49 -10.15 12.21
N LYS A 94 -5.52 -9.50 12.88
CA LYS A 94 -5.77 -8.52 13.94
C LYS A 94 -6.49 -7.27 13.41
N TRP A 95 -7.14 -6.55 14.32
CA TRP A 95 -7.82 -5.28 14.05
C TRP A 95 -6.93 -4.19 13.44
N VAL A 96 -5.60 -4.24 13.62
CA VAL A 96 -4.66 -3.27 13.01
C VAL A 96 -4.76 -3.24 11.48
N TYR A 97 -5.18 -4.33 10.85
CA TYR A 97 -5.41 -4.38 9.41
C TYR A 97 -6.64 -3.58 8.96
N LEU A 98 -7.55 -3.20 9.86
CA LEU A 98 -8.58 -2.20 9.53
C LEU A 98 -7.97 -0.80 9.36
N ILE A 99 -6.93 -0.48 10.14
CA ILE A 99 -6.20 0.79 9.97
C ILE A 99 -5.48 0.76 8.62
N ASP A 100 -4.81 -0.36 8.29
CA ASP A 100 -4.19 -0.53 6.98
C ASP A 100 -5.21 -0.37 5.86
N GLY A 101 -6.34 -1.09 5.93
CA GLY A 101 -7.45 -0.95 5.00
C GLY A 101 -7.97 0.48 4.87
N PHE A 102 -8.05 1.25 5.96
CA PHE A 102 -8.39 2.67 5.88
C PHE A 102 -7.39 3.48 5.04
N PHE A 103 -6.08 3.26 5.22
CA PHE A 103 -5.07 3.88 4.36
C PHE A 103 -5.19 3.42 2.91
N GLN A 104 -5.43 2.12 2.66
CA GLN A 104 -5.66 1.60 1.31
C GLN A 104 -6.84 2.30 0.62
N LEU A 105 -7.93 2.53 1.35
CA LEU A 105 -9.11 3.25 0.86
C LEU A 105 -8.80 4.73 0.55
N LEU A 106 -8.04 5.41 1.41
CA LEU A 106 -7.61 6.80 1.16
C LEU A 106 -6.75 6.91 -0.10
N PHE A 107 -5.81 5.98 -0.31
CA PHE A 107 -4.99 5.99 -1.52
C PHE A 107 -5.80 5.63 -2.77
N PHE A 108 -6.70 4.66 -2.68
CA PHE A 108 -7.59 4.29 -3.77
C PHE A 108 -8.44 5.49 -4.21
N THR A 109 -9.10 6.16 -3.27
CA THR A 109 -9.94 7.33 -3.56
C THR A 109 -9.13 8.47 -4.19
N TYR A 110 -7.92 8.74 -3.69
CA TYR A 110 -7.01 9.70 -4.30
C TYR A 110 -6.72 9.38 -5.78
N TRP A 111 -6.36 8.14 -6.11
CA TRP A 111 -6.07 7.77 -7.50
C TRP A 111 -7.31 7.78 -8.39
N THR A 112 -8.49 7.44 -7.86
CA THR A 112 -9.76 7.59 -8.59
C THR A 112 -10.01 9.05 -8.96
N PHE A 113 -9.85 9.98 -8.01
CA PHE A 113 -9.97 11.41 -8.28
C PHE A 113 -8.88 11.92 -9.23
N TYR A 114 -7.66 11.40 -9.11
CA TYR A 114 -6.56 11.74 -10.01
C TYR A 114 -6.90 11.36 -11.46
N ILE A 115 -7.42 10.16 -11.73
CA ILE A 115 -7.85 9.78 -13.08
C ILE A 115 -9.00 10.68 -13.55
N ALA A 116 -10.04 10.84 -12.74
CA ALA A 116 -11.26 11.57 -13.12
C ALA A 116 -11.01 13.04 -13.46
N ARG A 117 -10.02 13.68 -12.82
CA ARG A 117 -9.71 15.10 -13.02
C ARG A 117 -8.66 15.36 -14.10
N TYR A 118 -7.93 14.33 -14.54
CA TYR A 118 -6.76 14.48 -15.40
C TYR A 118 -6.78 13.64 -16.68
N GLN A 119 -7.90 12.98 -17.00
CA GLN A 119 -8.32 12.73 -18.38
C GLN A 119 -8.57 14.06 -19.11
#